data_AF-A0A960RH42-F1
#
_entry.id   AF-A0A960RH42-F1
#
_cell.length_a   1.000
_cell.length_b   1.000
_cell.length_c   1.000
_cell.angle_alpha   90.00
_cell.angle_beta   90.00
_cell.angle_gamma   90.00
#
_symmetry.space_group_name_H-M   'P 1'
#
loop_
_entity.id
_entity.type
_entity.pdbx_description
1 polymer ?
#
loop_
_entity_poly.entity_id
_entity_poly.type
_entity_poly.pdbx_seq_one_letter_code
_entity_poly.pdbx_strand_id
1 'polypeptide(L)'
;MKLNPSIIRQKRQDKRTGILLILALLGCLGCHVDGDAASGYPWGRDLGDFLGSPARLVWVQDGGDNKDVFAQGDQLRLMGLDTGDGLGERVILAGPGNFYRPIISPDGSQVVFSDQQAHQAEVVDWSGKNRRRLGPGVAVAVWRDPETGTDWVVLGRDPVEGGGPTFQRLVRITLNSPHREEALW
;
A
#
# COMPACT_ATOMS: atom_id res chain seq x y z
N MET A 1 -39.17 -57.22 -17.25
CA MET A 1 -39.46 -56.07 -18.14
C MET A 1 -38.16 -55.73 -18.89
N LYS A 2 -38.26 -55.45 -20.19
CA LYS A 2 -37.30 -55.80 -21.25
C LYS A 2 -35.99 -54.96 -21.28
N LEU A 3 -34.88 -55.69 -21.52
CA LEU A 3 -33.67 -55.45 -22.33
C LEU A 3 -33.06 -54.04 -22.51
N ASN A 4 -31.76 -53.96 -22.22
CA ASN A 4 -30.76 -52.99 -22.72
C ASN A 4 -30.58 -53.16 -24.25
N PRO A 5 -30.23 -52.10 -25.03
CA PRO A 5 -28.83 -52.06 -25.46
C PRO A 5 -28.22 -50.68 -25.74
N SER A 6 -26.90 -50.78 -25.83
CA SER A 6 -25.80 -49.87 -26.10
C SER A 6 -25.64 -49.36 -27.55
N ILE A 7 -24.71 -48.40 -27.73
CA ILE A 7 -23.98 -47.99 -28.97
C ILE A 7 -24.83 -47.03 -29.86
N ILE A 8 -24.36 -45.86 -30.32
CA ILE A 8 -23.37 -45.64 -31.38
C ILE A 8 -22.72 -44.25 -31.24
N ARG A 9 -21.38 -44.26 -31.31
CA ARG A 9 -20.48 -43.15 -31.60
C ARG A 9 -20.38 -43.03 -33.13
N GLN A 10 -20.59 -41.85 -33.74
CA GLN A 10 -19.87 -41.52 -34.98
C GLN A 10 -19.86 -40.01 -35.30
N LYS A 11 -18.64 -39.51 -35.47
CA LYS A 11 -18.28 -38.25 -36.12
C LYS A 11 -18.77 -38.23 -37.57
N ARG A 12 -19.20 -37.05 -38.05
CA ARG A 12 -18.90 -36.60 -39.42
C ARG A 12 -18.69 -35.08 -39.45
N GLN A 13 -17.49 -34.69 -39.84
CA GLN A 13 -17.19 -33.38 -40.43
C GLN A 13 -17.80 -33.32 -41.84
N ASP A 14 -18.22 -32.13 -42.28
CA ASP A 14 -17.97 -31.55 -43.61
C ASP A 14 -18.55 -30.11 -43.61
N LYS A 15 -17.71 -29.06 -43.60
CA LYS A 15 -17.08 -28.32 -44.72
C LYS A 15 -18.03 -27.40 -45.53
N ARG A 16 -17.82 -26.09 -45.30
CA ARG A 16 -17.72 -24.97 -46.27
C ARG A 16 -18.93 -24.56 -47.14
N THR A 17 -19.54 -23.43 -46.80
CA THR A 17 -19.98 -22.25 -47.62
C THR A 17 -20.79 -21.36 -46.66
N GLY A 18 -20.53 -20.07 -46.39
CA GLY A 18 -20.14 -18.98 -47.28
C GLY A 18 -21.37 -18.10 -47.58
N ILE A 19 -21.87 -17.33 -46.61
CA ILE A 19 -22.83 -16.22 -46.83
C ILE A 19 -22.42 -15.04 -45.95
N LEU A 20 -21.96 -13.96 -46.61
CA LEU A 20 -21.84 -12.62 -46.05
C LEU A 20 -23.24 -12.10 -45.72
N LEU A 21 -23.43 -11.58 -44.50
CA LEU A 21 -24.54 -10.70 -44.17
C LEU A 21 -23.95 -9.43 -43.55
N ILE A 22 -23.83 -8.41 -44.41
CA ILE A 22 -23.57 -7.03 -44.03
C ILE A 22 -24.88 -6.48 -43.48
N LEU A 23 -24.91 -6.16 -42.19
CA LEU A 23 -25.95 -5.34 -41.58
C LEU A 23 -25.29 -4.11 -40.98
N ALA A 24 -25.24 -3.06 -41.79
CA ALA A 24 -24.97 -1.70 -41.33
C ALA A 24 -26.29 -1.13 -40.80
N LEU A 25 -26.33 -0.80 -39.51
CA LEU A 25 -27.31 0.12 -38.95
C LEU A 25 -26.60 1.12 -38.04
N LEU A 26 -26.80 2.38 -38.41
CA LEU A 26 -26.23 3.60 -37.87
C LEU A 26 -26.48 3.77 -36.37
N GLY A 27 -25.45 4.29 -35.70
CA GLY A 27 -25.56 5.54 -34.97
C GLY A 27 -26.52 5.56 -33.78
N CYS A 28 -26.00 5.14 -32.63
CA CYS A 28 -26.13 5.95 -31.43
C CYS A 28 -24.70 6.18 -30.92
N LEU A 29 -24.20 7.41 -31.07
CA LEU A 29 -23.18 7.94 -30.19
C LEU A 29 -23.77 7.87 -28.78
N GLY A 30 -23.60 6.72 -28.12
CA GLY A 30 -23.62 6.67 -26.68
C GLY A 30 -22.41 7.47 -26.27
N CYS A 31 -22.65 8.70 -25.83
CA CYS A 31 -21.64 9.58 -25.28
C CYS A 31 -20.76 8.73 -24.37
N HIS A 32 -19.48 8.60 -24.72
CA HIS A 32 -18.49 8.35 -23.70
C HIS A 32 -18.77 9.43 -22.65
N VAL A 33 -19.17 9.02 -21.45
CA VAL A 33 -18.98 9.93 -20.33
C VAL A 33 -17.48 9.91 -20.14
N ASP A 34 -16.80 10.73 -20.93
CA ASP A 34 -15.52 11.29 -20.53
C ASP A 34 -15.82 11.89 -19.17
N GLY A 35 -15.42 11.20 -18.11
CA GLY A 35 -15.46 11.68 -16.74
C GLY A 35 -14.49 12.84 -16.53
N ASP A 36 -14.34 13.70 -17.53
CA ASP A 36 -13.67 14.99 -17.46
C ASP A 36 -14.68 16.02 -16.97
N ALA A 37 -15.24 15.78 -15.78
CA ALA A 37 -15.66 16.89 -14.94
C ALA A 37 -14.37 17.57 -14.46
N ALA A 38 -13.79 18.39 -15.35
CA ALA A 38 -12.70 19.27 -15.03
C ALA A 38 -13.12 20.14 -13.84
N SER A 39 -12.60 19.81 -12.66
CA SER A 39 -12.64 20.72 -11.53
C SER A 39 -11.93 21.99 -12.00
N GLY A 40 -12.66 23.11 -12.06
CA GLY A 40 -12.15 24.40 -12.55
C GLY A 40 -11.11 25.04 -11.63
N TYR A 41 -10.33 24.22 -10.91
CA TYR A 41 -9.30 24.67 -9.99
C TYR A 41 -7.92 24.51 -10.64
N PRO A 42 -7.06 25.54 -10.54
CA PRO A 42 -5.74 25.54 -11.18
C PRO A 42 -4.69 24.67 -10.47
N TRP A 43 -5.04 24.01 -9.36
CA TRP A 43 -4.20 22.97 -8.75
C TRP A 43 -4.52 21.64 -9.44
N GLY A 44 -3.49 20.95 -9.96
CA GLY A 44 -3.62 19.78 -10.83
C GLY A 44 -4.55 18.68 -10.29
N ARG A 45 -5.15 17.90 -11.21
CA ARG A 45 -6.07 16.80 -10.89
C ARG A 45 -5.39 15.63 -10.17
N ASP A 46 -4.06 15.58 -10.22
CA ASP A 46 -3.18 14.57 -9.64
C ASP A 46 -2.15 15.25 -8.72
N LEU A 47 -1.82 14.61 -7.60
CA LEU A 47 -0.78 15.06 -6.68
C LEU A 47 0.59 15.17 -7.37
N GLY A 48 0.90 14.30 -8.33
CA GLY A 48 2.14 14.39 -9.11
C GLY A 48 2.24 15.70 -9.89
N ASP A 49 1.13 16.12 -10.52
CA ASP A 49 1.05 17.39 -11.24
C ASP A 49 1.17 18.58 -10.28
N PHE A 50 0.50 18.49 -9.12
CA PHE A 50 0.59 19.53 -8.09
C PHE A 50 2.04 19.73 -7.58
N LEU A 51 2.79 18.63 -7.43
CA LEU A 51 4.18 18.67 -6.96
C LEU A 51 5.20 18.89 -8.09
N GLY A 52 4.77 18.85 -9.36
CA GLY A 52 5.66 18.89 -10.53
C GLY A 52 6.67 17.74 -10.59
N SER A 53 6.44 16.67 -9.83
CA SER A 53 7.35 15.52 -9.69
C SER A 53 6.62 14.31 -9.10
N PRO A 54 7.10 13.07 -9.38
CA PRO A 54 6.58 11.87 -8.74
C PRO A 54 6.73 11.94 -7.21
N ALA A 55 5.71 11.46 -6.50
CA ALA A 55 5.65 11.46 -5.06
C ALA A 55 5.04 10.18 -4.53
N ARG A 56 5.49 9.79 -3.33
CA ARG A 56 4.91 8.69 -2.56
C ARG A 56 4.30 9.19 -1.27
N LEU A 57 3.17 8.62 -0.89
CA LEU A 57 2.51 8.84 0.40
C LEU A 57 2.25 7.52 1.07
N VAL A 58 2.32 7.52 2.39
CA VAL A 58 1.94 6.38 3.20
C VAL A 58 1.02 6.87 4.32
N TRP A 59 -0.03 6.11 4.59
CA TRP A 59 -0.96 6.41 5.69
C TRP A 59 -1.52 5.12 6.28
N VAL A 60 -2.17 5.28 7.42
CA VAL A 60 -2.93 4.22 8.07
C VAL A 60 -4.41 4.49 7.82
N GLN A 61 -5.15 3.45 7.46
CA GLN A 61 -6.58 3.52 7.27
C GLN A 61 -7.29 2.59 8.24
N ASP A 62 -8.27 3.12 8.97
CA ASP A 62 -9.20 2.32 9.75
C ASP A 62 -10.11 1.51 8.82
N GLY A 63 -10.04 0.18 8.94
CA GLY A 63 -10.90 -0.77 8.24
C GLY A 63 -12.08 -1.26 9.08
N GLY A 64 -12.20 -0.79 10.32
CA GLY A 64 -13.27 -1.08 11.26
C GLY A 64 -14.44 -0.10 11.13
N ASP A 65 -14.76 0.58 12.23
CA ASP A 65 -15.93 1.48 12.31
C ASP A 65 -15.61 2.96 11.96
N ASN A 66 -14.39 3.23 11.47
CA ASN A 66 -13.88 4.55 11.11
C ASN A 66 -13.76 5.52 12.29
N LYS A 67 -13.61 5.02 13.52
CA LYS A 67 -13.41 5.84 14.72
C LYS A 67 -12.00 5.78 15.27
N ASP A 68 -11.14 4.91 14.75
CA ASP A 68 -9.77 4.77 15.23
C ASP A 68 -8.82 5.81 14.62
N VAL A 69 -9.07 7.08 14.97
CA VAL A 69 -8.28 8.23 14.48
C VAL A 69 -6.86 8.27 15.06
N PHE A 70 -6.59 7.49 16.12
CA PHE A 70 -5.30 7.42 16.79
C PHE A 70 -4.52 6.14 16.47
N ALA A 71 -5.07 5.25 15.62
CA ALA A 71 -4.48 3.98 15.23
C ALA A 71 -4.13 3.05 16.43
N GLN A 72 -5.03 3.02 17.41
CA GLN A 72 -4.88 2.23 18.65
C GLN A 72 -5.33 0.77 18.49
N GLY A 73 -6.30 0.52 17.62
CA GLY A 73 -6.90 -0.79 17.36
C GLY A 73 -6.12 -1.67 16.39
N ASP A 74 -6.69 -2.81 16.05
CA ASP A 74 -6.06 -3.82 15.19
C ASP A 74 -6.81 -4.02 13.85
N GLN A 75 -7.78 -3.17 13.54
CA GLN A 75 -8.52 -3.22 12.27
C GLN A 75 -7.92 -2.27 11.23
N LEU A 76 -6.61 -2.05 11.28
CA LEU A 76 -5.94 -1.06 10.45
C LEU A 76 -5.37 -1.68 9.18
N ARG A 77 -5.24 -0.86 8.13
CA ARG A 77 -4.52 -1.17 6.89
C ARG A 77 -3.39 -0.16 6.70
N LEU A 78 -2.24 -0.63 6.24
CA LEU A 78 -1.16 0.25 5.78
C LEU A 78 -1.38 0.52 4.29
N MET A 79 -1.56 1.79 3.95
CA MET A 79 -1.94 2.24 2.62
C MET A 79 -0.82 3.04 1.98
N GLY A 80 -0.79 3.09 0.65
CA GLY A 80 0.15 3.90 -0.09
C GLY A 80 -0.38 4.39 -1.43
N LEU A 81 0.24 5.46 -1.92
CA LEU A 81 0.05 6.04 -3.25
C LEU A 81 1.44 6.37 -3.82
N ASP A 82 1.68 6.03 -5.07
CA ASP A 82 2.84 6.45 -5.85
C ASP A 82 2.33 7.11 -7.14
N THR A 83 2.52 8.41 -7.27
CA THR A 83 2.04 9.15 -8.47
C THR A 83 2.88 8.83 -9.70
N GLY A 84 4.05 8.20 -9.53
CA GLY A 84 4.94 7.83 -10.63
C GLY A 84 4.60 6.50 -11.31
N ASP A 85 3.78 5.64 -10.69
CA ASP A 85 3.49 4.30 -11.23
C ASP A 85 2.11 4.13 -11.87
N GLY A 86 1.23 5.13 -11.71
CA GLY A 86 -0.10 5.12 -12.32
C GLY A 86 -1.06 4.05 -11.77
N LEU A 87 -0.73 3.39 -10.66
CA LEU A 87 -1.57 2.34 -10.06
C LEU A 87 -2.58 2.92 -9.04
N GLY A 88 -2.45 4.20 -8.69
CA GLY A 88 -3.31 4.86 -7.70
C GLY A 88 -3.08 4.36 -6.27
N GLU A 89 -4.04 4.67 -5.40
CA GLU A 89 -4.04 4.26 -4.00
C GLU A 89 -4.16 2.74 -3.86
N ARG A 90 -3.41 2.16 -2.92
CA ARG A 90 -3.38 0.71 -2.71
C ARG A 90 -2.99 0.31 -1.30
N VAL A 91 -3.33 -0.91 -0.96
CA VAL A 91 -2.91 -1.56 0.29
C VAL A 91 -1.46 -2.02 0.16
N ILE A 92 -0.60 -1.61 1.09
CA ILE A 92 0.76 -2.14 1.26
C ILE A 92 0.73 -3.36 2.19
N LEU A 93 0.08 -3.23 3.35
CA LEU A 93 -0.20 -4.35 4.25
C LEU A 93 -1.70 -4.41 4.55
N ALA A 94 -2.31 -5.54 4.24
CA ALA A 94 -3.70 -5.80 4.54
C ALA A 94 -3.90 -5.97 6.06
N GLY A 95 -5.05 -5.52 6.54
CA GLY A 95 -5.52 -5.79 7.89
C GLY A 95 -6.20 -7.17 8.00
N PRO A 96 -6.57 -7.59 9.21
CA PRO A 96 -6.40 -6.85 10.47
C PRO A 96 -4.93 -6.82 10.93
N GLY A 97 -4.50 -5.66 11.42
CA GLY A 97 -3.21 -5.40 12.07
C GLY A 97 -3.21 -4.06 12.79
N ASN A 98 -2.27 -3.85 13.72
CA ASN A 98 -1.98 -2.54 14.28
C ASN A 98 -0.82 -1.91 13.50
N PHE A 99 -1.07 -0.76 12.87
CA PHE A 99 -0.07 -0.01 12.13
C PHE A 99 -0.07 1.43 12.63
N TYR A 100 1.08 1.88 13.12
CA TYR A 100 1.22 3.19 13.76
C TYR A 100 2.42 3.94 13.18
N ARG A 101 2.23 5.24 12.92
CA ARG A 101 3.24 6.19 12.41
C ARG A 101 4.09 5.62 11.27
N PRO A 102 3.51 5.35 10.08
CA PRO A 102 4.30 4.91 8.94
C PRO A 102 5.19 6.05 8.41
N ILE A 103 6.41 5.71 8.01
CA ILE A 103 7.44 6.63 7.53
C ILE A 103 8.14 5.97 6.33
N ILE A 104 8.21 6.67 5.20
CA ILE A 104 8.89 6.19 3.99
C ILE A 104 10.42 6.31 4.18
N SER A 105 11.18 5.31 3.73
CA SER A 105 12.64 5.37 3.71
C SER A 105 13.15 6.46 2.75
N PRO A 106 14.36 7.01 2.94
CA PRO A 106 14.82 8.15 2.13
C PRO A 106 14.98 7.85 0.63
N ASP A 107 15.16 6.58 0.27
CA ASP A 107 15.16 6.11 -1.14
C ASP A 107 13.76 5.73 -1.66
N GLY A 108 12.73 5.83 -0.82
CA GLY A 108 11.35 5.47 -1.14
C GLY A 108 11.07 3.96 -1.19
N SER A 109 12.06 3.08 -1.03
CA SER A 109 11.91 1.66 -1.31
C SER A 109 11.19 0.87 -0.20
N GLN A 110 11.16 1.41 1.01
CA GLN A 110 10.60 0.76 2.19
C GLN A 110 9.71 1.69 3.01
N VAL A 111 8.86 1.10 3.84
CA VAL A 111 8.05 1.77 4.84
C VAL A 111 8.40 1.22 6.22
N VAL A 112 8.84 2.11 7.10
CA VAL A 112 9.00 1.84 8.53
C VAL A 112 7.69 2.17 9.23
N PHE A 113 7.23 1.32 10.12
CA PHE A 113 6.03 1.56 10.93
C PHE A 113 6.21 0.90 12.31
N SER A 114 5.25 1.09 13.20
CA SER A 114 5.25 0.43 14.50
C SER A 114 3.94 -0.31 14.72
N ASP A 115 4.02 -1.41 15.46
CA ASP A 115 2.89 -1.93 16.21
C ASP A 115 2.89 -1.23 17.57
N GLN A 116 1.88 -0.38 17.81
CA GLN A 116 1.72 0.39 19.04
C GLN A 116 1.36 -0.50 20.23
N GLN A 117 0.57 -1.56 20.02
CA GLN A 117 0.15 -2.47 21.09
C GLN A 117 1.31 -3.38 21.53
N ALA A 118 2.08 -3.88 20.56
CA ALA A 118 3.24 -4.72 20.81
C ALA A 118 4.52 -3.92 21.13
N HIS A 119 4.49 -2.59 21.01
CA HIS A 119 5.65 -1.71 21.12
C HIS A 119 6.84 -2.21 20.30
N GLN A 120 6.62 -2.42 19.00
CA GLN A 120 7.60 -3.03 18.11
C GLN A 120 7.69 -2.24 16.80
N ALA A 121 8.89 -1.80 16.44
CA ALA A 121 9.16 -1.19 15.16
C ALA A 121 9.42 -2.26 14.08
N GLU A 122 8.89 -2.03 12.90
CA GLU A 122 8.96 -2.93 11.76
C GLU A 122 9.24 -2.16 10.48
N VAL A 123 9.68 -2.89 9.45
CA VAL A 123 9.85 -2.37 8.10
C VAL A 123 9.27 -3.36 7.11
N VAL A 124 8.71 -2.84 6.03
CA VAL A 124 8.24 -3.60 4.88
C VAL A 124 8.70 -2.91 3.60
N ASP A 125 8.93 -3.66 2.53
CA ASP A 125 9.16 -3.05 1.23
C ASP A 125 7.89 -2.34 0.75
N TRP A 126 8.04 -1.34 -0.13
CA TRP A 126 6.91 -0.63 -0.75
C TRP A 126 5.89 -1.56 -1.44
N SER A 127 6.35 -2.73 -1.88
CA SER A 127 5.50 -3.78 -2.48
C SER A 127 4.66 -4.57 -1.47
N GLY A 128 4.79 -4.33 -0.16
CA GLY A 128 4.17 -5.11 0.90
C GLY A 128 4.92 -6.40 1.26
N LYS A 129 6.06 -6.66 0.61
CA LYS A 129 6.87 -7.87 0.82
C LYS A 129 8.00 -7.61 1.82
N ASN A 130 8.67 -8.70 2.22
CA ASN A 130 9.87 -8.66 3.07
C ASN A 130 9.69 -7.91 4.40
N ARG A 131 8.48 -7.99 4.97
CA ARG A 131 8.19 -7.45 6.30
C ARG A 131 9.13 -8.10 7.33
N ARG A 132 9.79 -7.28 8.14
CA ARG A 132 10.67 -7.73 9.22
C ARG A 132 10.68 -6.78 10.40
N ARG A 133 11.04 -7.31 11.57
CA ARG A 133 11.21 -6.54 12.80
C ARG A 133 12.52 -5.75 12.78
N LEU A 134 12.46 -4.52 13.27
CA LEU A 134 13.62 -3.66 13.50
C LEU A 134 14.09 -3.71 14.96
N GLY A 135 13.15 -3.76 15.90
CA GLY A 135 13.43 -3.85 17.34
C GLY A 135 12.29 -3.28 18.18
N PRO A 136 12.35 -3.45 19.52
CA PRO A 136 11.31 -2.90 20.38
C PRO A 136 11.23 -1.37 20.27
N GLY A 137 10.11 -0.78 20.68
CA GLY A 137 9.86 0.66 20.63
C GLY A 137 9.04 1.11 19.42
N VAL A 138 8.90 2.43 19.31
CA VAL A 138 8.10 3.10 18.27
C VAL A 138 9.04 3.87 17.36
N ALA A 139 8.94 3.65 16.04
CA ALA A 139 9.64 4.47 15.07
C ALA A 139 9.08 5.90 15.09
N VAL A 140 9.95 6.87 15.41
CA VAL A 140 9.58 8.28 15.49
C VAL A 140 10.11 9.11 14.33
N ALA A 141 11.21 8.66 13.71
CA ALA A 141 11.80 9.29 12.52
C ALA A 141 12.62 8.27 11.71
N VAL A 142 12.76 8.54 10.41
CA VAL A 142 13.75 7.91 9.53
C VAL A 142 14.57 9.03 8.90
N TRP A 143 15.90 8.89 8.88
CA TRP A 143 16.79 9.93 8.38
C TRP A 143 18.03 9.32 7.72
N ARG A 144 18.44 9.92 6.60
CA ARG A 144 19.70 9.58 5.93
C ARG A 144 20.80 10.54 6.38
N ASP A 145 21.88 9.97 6.88
CA ASP A 145 23.11 10.70 7.12
C ASP A 145 23.68 11.24 5.80
N PRO A 146 23.79 12.56 5.62
CA PRO A 146 24.28 13.14 4.37
C PRO A 146 25.77 12.90 4.15
N GLU A 147 26.55 12.64 5.19
CA GLU A 147 27.99 12.39 5.09
C GLU A 147 28.29 10.94 4.72
N THR A 148 27.57 10.00 5.35
CA THR A 148 27.83 8.56 5.19
C THR A 148 26.86 7.86 4.26
N GLY A 149 25.71 8.49 3.93
CA GLY A 149 24.61 7.86 3.21
C GLY A 149 23.84 6.82 4.03
N THR A 150 24.15 6.66 5.33
CA THR A 150 23.52 5.65 6.19
C THR A 150 22.09 6.04 6.52
N ASP A 151 21.16 5.12 6.26
CA ASP A 151 19.77 5.26 6.72
C ASP A 151 19.63 4.82 8.17
N TRP A 152 19.17 5.73 9.00
CA TRP A 152 18.89 5.53 10.42
C TRP A 152 17.40 5.54 10.68
N VAL A 153 16.96 4.70 11.61
CA VAL A 153 15.63 4.74 12.22
C VAL A 153 15.80 5.17 13.66
N VAL A 154 15.11 6.22 14.06
CA VAL A 154 15.04 6.65 15.46
C VAL A 154 13.85 5.97 16.13
N LEU A 155 14.13 5.29 17.23
CA LEU A 155 13.16 4.54 18.03
C LEU A 155 12.97 5.23 19.39
N GLY A 156 11.73 5.55 19.70
CA GLY A 156 11.27 5.87 21.04
C GLY A 156 11.11 4.60 21.86
N ARG A 157 11.75 4.57 23.03
CA ARG A 157 11.77 3.44 23.97
C ARG A 157 11.15 3.86 25.30
N ASP A 158 10.74 2.87 26.07
CA ASP A 158 10.35 3.06 27.46
C ASP A 158 9.23 4.13 27.56
N PRO A 159 8.03 3.85 26.99
CA PRO A 159 6.95 4.82 26.89
C PRO A 159 6.49 5.26 28.27
N VAL A 160 6.12 6.54 28.39
CA VAL A 160 5.61 7.11 29.65
C VAL A 160 4.14 6.72 29.81
N GLU A 161 3.81 6.03 30.90
CA GLU A 161 2.42 5.66 31.21
C GLU A 161 1.52 6.90 31.36
N GLY A 162 0.29 6.80 30.85
CA GLY A 162 -0.73 7.84 31.00
C GLY A 162 -0.51 9.12 30.18
N GLY A 163 0.50 9.16 29.31
CA GLY A 163 0.78 10.28 28.40
C GLY A 163 0.48 9.97 26.93
N GLY A 164 0.59 10.99 26.07
CA GLY A 164 0.70 10.82 24.61
C GLY A 164 1.98 10.06 24.20
N PRO A 165 2.38 10.06 22.92
CA PRO A 165 3.55 9.30 22.45
C PRO A 165 4.88 9.92 22.93
N THR A 166 5.15 9.79 24.22
CA THR A 166 6.32 10.27 24.94
C THR A 166 7.15 9.07 25.38
N PHE A 167 8.46 9.18 25.22
CA PHE A 167 9.42 8.11 25.43
C PHE A 167 10.49 8.59 26.40
N GLN A 168 10.96 7.75 27.31
CA GLN A 168 12.05 8.10 28.24
C GLN A 168 13.43 8.02 27.59
N ARG A 169 13.54 7.34 26.44
CA ARG A 169 14.80 7.13 25.75
C ARG A 169 14.62 7.14 24.24
N LEU A 170 15.56 7.78 23.55
CA LEU A 170 15.68 7.74 22.11
C LEU A 170 16.96 7.00 21.72
N VAL A 171 16.80 6.02 20.83
CA VAL A 171 17.94 5.34 20.19
C VAL A 171 17.82 5.42 18.69
N ARG A 172 18.92 5.25 17.98
CA ARG A 172 18.91 5.02 16.54
C ARG A 172 19.54 3.69 16.17
N ILE A 173 18.97 3.06 15.15
CA ILE A 173 19.50 1.84 14.54
C ILE A 173 19.66 2.06 13.04
N THR A 174 20.58 1.35 12.38
CA THR A 174 20.63 1.41 10.91
C THR A 174 19.45 0.62 10.32
N LEU A 175 18.79 1.18 9.31
CA LEU A 175 17.58 0.59 8.70
C LEU A 175 17.88 -0.78 8.08
N ASN A 176 18.97 -0.87 7.32
CA ASN A 176 19.33 -2.06 6.54
C ASN A 176 20.18 -3.09 7.31
N SER A 177 20.74 -2.70 8.46
CA SER A 177 21.57 -3.55 9.32
C SER A 177 21.32 -3.24 10.82
N PRO A 178 20.15 -3.60 11.38
CA PRO A 178 19.67 -3.10 12.67
C PRO A 178 20.47 -3.55 13.90
N HIS A 179 21.62 -4.21 13.72
CA HIS A 179 22.52 -4.66 14.78
C HIS A 179 23.36 -3.54 15.41
N ARG A 180 23.42 -2.37 14.76
CA ARG A 180 24.12 -1.20 15.30
C ARG A 180 23.11 -0.25 15.92
N GLU A 181 23.05 -0.22 17.25
CA GLU A 181 22.24 0.70 18.05
C GLU A 181 23.11 1.78 18.70
N GLU A 182 22.61 3.01 18.73
CA GLU A 182 23.26 4.15 19.39
C GLU A 182 22.23 4.94 20.20
N ALA A 183 22.61 5.34 21.43
CA ALA A 183 21.79 6.21 22.26
C ALA A 183 21.84 7.66 21.71
N LEU A 184 20.68 8.32 21.71
CA LEU A 184 20.55 9.75 21.35
C LEU A 184 20.19 10.61 22.55
N TRP A 185 19.28 10.12 23.40
CA TRP A 185 18.80 10.77 24.61
C TRP A 185 18.34 9.72 25.62
#